data_AF-A0A6B3S0K7-F1
#
_entry.id   AF-A0A6B3S0K7-F1
#
_cell.length_a   1.000
_cell.length_b   1.000
_cell.length_c   1.000
_cell.angle_alpha   90.00
_cell.angle_beta   90.00
_cell.angle_gamma   90.00
#
_symmetry.space_group_name_H-M   'P 1'
#
loop_
_entity.id
_entity.type
_entity.pdbx_description
1 polymer ?
#
loop_
_entity_poly.entity_id
_entity_poly.type
_entity_poly.pdbx_seq_one_letter_code
_entity_poly.pdbx_strand_id
1 'polypeptide(L)' 'MGRPNVENPKKTASFKLDVSDIEHLEKYSNQEKISKSEAVRRGINKLKLK' A
#
# COMPACT_ATOMS: atom_id res chain seq x y z
N MET A 1 14.40 -29.88 2.78
CA MET A 1 14.59 -28.89 1.69
C MET A 1 14.04 -27.55 2.15
N GLY A 2 14.87 -26.50 2.19
CA GLY A 2 14.51 -25.19 2.73
C GLY A 2 13.78 -24.30 1.70
N ARG A 3 13.01 -23.32 2.19
CA ARG A 3 12.26 -22.37 1.38
C ARG A 3 13.21 -21.61 0.44
N PRO A 4 12.92 -21.51 -0.88
CA PRO A 4 13.78 -20.80 -1.82
C PRO A 4 13.93 -19.33 -1.40
N ASN A 5 15.14 -18.80 -1.51
CA ASN A 5 15.42 -17.38 -1.27
C ASN A 5 14.66 -16.56 -2.33
N VAL A 6 13.62 -15.86 -1.89
CA VAL A 6 12.91 -14.92 -2.74
C VAL A 6 13.78 -13.67 -2.84
N GLU A 7 14.28 -13.38 -4.04
CA GLU A 7 15.21 -12.26 -4.32
C GLU A 7 14.61 -10.87 -3.99
N ASN A 8 13.29 -10.78 -3.79
CA ASN A 8 12.63 -9.57 -3.36
C ASN A 8 11.68 -9.82 -2.17
N PRO A 9 12.21 -9.86 -0.93
CA PRO A 9 11.40 -10.12 0.25
C PRO A 9 10.38 -8.98 0.45
N LYS A 10 9.10 -9.32 0.49
CA LYS A 10 8.05 -8.37 0.88
C LYS A 10 8.32 -7.93 2.32
N LYS A 11 8.50 -6.63 2.54
CA LYS A 11 8.62 -6.05 3.87
C LYS A 11 7.27 -5.50 4.32
N THR A 12 6.87 -5.81 5.54
CA THR A 12 5.70 -5.20 6.17
C THR A 12 6.10 -3.84 6.71
N ALA A 13 5.31 -2.81 6.41
CA ALA A 13 5.46 -1.48 6.98
C ALA A 13 4.19 -1.13 7.75
N SER A 14 4.37 -0.62 8.97
CA SER A 14 3.29 -0.10 9.82
C SER A 14 3.55 1.38 10.05
N PHE A 15 2.57 2.22 9.77
CA PHE A 15 2.64 3.67 9.94
C PHE A 15 1.32 4.17 10.52
N LYS A 16 1.41 5.28 11.26
CA LYS A 16 0.23 5.98 11.77
C LYS A 16 -0.19 7.02 10.74
N LEU A 17 -1.49 7.15 10.55
CA LEU A 17 -2.12 8.14 9.70
C LEU A 17 -3.04 8.99 10.56
N ASP A 18 -3.18 10.26 10.21
CA ASP A 18 -4.22 11.11 10.77
C ASP A 18 -5.60 10.62 10.31
N VAL A 19 -6.63 11.00 11.06
CA VAL A 19 -8.03 10.63 10.75
C VAL A 19 -8.40 11.07 9.34
N SER A 20 -7.99 12.29 8.95
CA SER A 20 -8.22 12.82 7.61
C SER A 20 -7.61 11.96 6.52
N ASP A 21 -6.40 11.43 6.72
CA ASP A 21 -5.72 10.59 5.73
C ASP A 21 -6.38 9.22 5.60
N ILE A 22 -6.89 8.67 6.72
CA ILE A 22 -7.66 7.42 6.70
C ILE A 22 -8.95 7.60 5.90
N GLU A 23 -9.67 8.70 6.10
CA GLU A 23 -10.90 8.99 5.35
C GLU A 23 -10.64 9.12 3.84
N HIS A 24 -9.55 9.81 3.46
CA HIS A 24 -9.15 9.90 2.05
C HIS A 24 -8.77 8.53 1.47
N LEU A 25 -8.03 7.73 2.24
CA LEU A 25 -7.65 6.38 1.85
C LEU A 25 -8.88 5.49 1.65
N GLU A 26 -9.87 5.57 2.54
CA GLU A 26 -11.13 4.82 2.45
C GLU A 26 -11.97 5.24 1.24
N LYS A 27 -12.12 6.54 1.00
CA LYS A 27 -12.81 7.05 -0.19
C LYS A 27 -12.17 6.53 -1.47
N TYR A 28 -10.85 6.62 -1.59
CA TYR A 28 -10.12 6.13 -2.76
C TYR A 28 -10.22 4.60 -2.91
N SER A 29 -10.07 3.87 -1.80
CA SER A 29 -10.22 2.41 -1.76
C SER A 29 -11.60 1.97 -2.26
N ASN A 30 -12.67 2.64 -1.81
CA ASN A 30 -14.05 2.33 -2.19
C ASN A 30 -14.36 2.71 -3.64
N GLN A 31 -13.91 3.89 -4.09
CA GLN A 31 -14.10 4.34 -5.48
C GLN A 31 -13.48 3.38 -6.48
N GLU A 32 -12.25 2.94 -6.23
CA GLU A 32 -11.50 2.06 -7.12
C GLU A 32 -11.80 0.57 -6.89
N LYS A 33 -12.61 0.25 -5.86
CA LYS A 33 -12.89 -1.12 -5.39
C LYS A 33 -11.62 -1.95 -5.15
N ILE A 34 -10.62 -1.33 -4.52
CA ILE A 34 -9.36 -1.98 -4.15
C ILE A 34 -9.20 -2.01 -2.62
N SER A 35 -8.24 -2.78 -2.12
CA SER A 35 -7.89 -2.77 -0.69
C SER A 35 -7.06 -1.55 -0.31
N LYS A 36 -7.13 -1.12 0.96
CA LYS A 36 -6.32 -0.02 1.52
C LYS A 36 -4.82 -0.19 1.24
N SER A 37 -4.30 -1.41 1.37
CA SER A 37 -2.90 -1.72 1.06
C SER A 37 -2.53 -1.49 -0.40
N GLU A 38 -3.43 -1.81 -1.33
CA GLU A 38 -3.21 -1.59 -2.76
C GLU A 38 -3.35 -0.10 -3.12
N ALA A 39 -4.28 0.60 -2.46
CA ALA A 39 -4.39 2.05 -2.56
C ALA A 39 -3.08 2.76 -2.17
N VAL A 40 -2.50 2.40 -1.02
CA VAL A 40 -1.19 2.92 -0.58
C VAL A 40 -0.10 2.57 -1.59
N ARG A 41 -0.04 1.32 -2.06
CA ARG A 41 0.97 0.88 -3.03
C ARG A 41 0.87 1.64 -4.36
N ARG A 42 -0.34 1.86 -4.87
CA ARG A 42 -0.59 2.69 -6.06
C ARG A 42 -0.13 4.13 -5.84
N GLY A 43 -0.42 4.71 -4.66
CA GLY A 43 0.06 6.04 -4.28
C GLY A 43 1.59 6.14 -4.33
N ILE A 44 2.30 5.18 -3.72
CA ILE A 44 3.77 5.11 -3.74
C ILE A 44 4.30 4.98 -5.18
N ASN A 45 3.66 4.14 -6.01
CA ASN A 45 4.08 3.98 -7.40
C ASN A 45 3.87 5.24 -8.24
N LYS A 46 2.87 6.08 -7.94
CA LYS A 46 2.72 7.39 -8.59
C LYS A 46 3.89 8.32 -8.30
N LEU A 47 4.51 8.22 -7.12
CA LEU A 47 5.70 8.99 -6.74
C LEU A 47 6.96 8.57 -7.49
N LYS A 48 7.01 7.33 -8.02
CA LYS A 48 8.14 6.86 -8.85
C LYS A 48 8.09 7.37 -10.28
N LEU A 49 6.92 7.80 -10.75
CA LEU A 49 6.70 8.29 -12.12
C LEU A 49 6.87 9.81 -12.24
N LYS A 50 7.30 10.47 -11.16
CA LYS A 50 7.51 11.91 -11.07
C LYS A 50 8.98 12.20 -10.80
#